data_AF-A0A4Q0J295-F1
#
_entry.id   AF-A0A4Q0J295-F1
#
_cell.length_a   1.000
_cell.length_b   1.000
_cell.length_c   1.000
_cell.angle_alpha   90.00
_cell.angle_beta   90.00
_cell.angle_gamma   90.00
#
_symmetry.space_group_name_H-M   'P 1'
#
loop_
_entity.id
_entity.type
_entity.pdbx_description
1 polymer ?
#
loop_
_entity_poly.entity_id
_entity_poly.type
_entity_poly.pdbx_seq_one_letter_code
_entity_poly.pdbx_strand_id
1 'polypeptide(L)'
;MKKFYTLALSVMLCGSAFAEGRQPMVKNISTANNVVEASTTFNTAGGVKKAPARAAGFATIEDMAGAYEWTGQNLLQSNAPGGELTLTVTNPVTGAATISGFNQNFVLKATIDFAKGTVSIPSPQDLGKDSYGDQNYFYLKDVTNEGNVVNGLGSAAASVGTIDGTTIVFPELDVWAFGDYNDETVGWWYLCYANSMSAIIENENPNEGWEDFGTAVFEDGWMVPGAGEEPSDYPWTVNVQKSIDTPDLYRLDKPYMAEGCPFDGGKAGYIVFSIADPGFVRVLPGIYSGMNNGANKLNFFNLDGFYADMGFTKEEIKAELPDYVFSTYADGVVNVATCRFNMPSALDKAYSWTVSGVSVADKMVAKITINKLAGVDNVAIDNDADAPVEFFNLQGVRVDNPEAGRLVIKRQGSKVTKMVVR
;
A
#
# COMPACT_ATOMS: atom_id res chain seq x y z
N MET A 1 10.94 43.43 -10.10
CA MET A 1 10.36 43.64 -8.76
C MET A 1 9.33 42.55 -8.53
N LYS A 2 9.65 41.60 -7.65
CA LYS A 2 8.79 40.47 -7.28
C LYS A 2 7.68 40.98 -6.36
N LYS A 3 6.43 40.81 -6.74
CA LYS A 3 5.30 40.95 -5.82
C LYS A 3 5.10 39.58 -5.16
N PHE A 4 5.50 39.51 -3.90
CA PHE A 4 5.12 38.45 -2.98
C PHE A 4 3.62 38.58 -2.75
N TYR A 5 2.84 37.56 -3.11
CA TYR A 5 1.45 37.48 -2.67
C TYR A 5 1.44 36.91 -1.26
N THR A 6 1.19 37.80 -0.32
CA THR A 6 0.93 37.48 1.08
C THR A 6 -0.32 36.59 1.18
N LEU A 7 -0.14 35.44 1.82
CA LEU A 7 -1.18 34.53 2.27
C LEU A 7 -2.21 35.33 3.11
N ALA A 8 -3.40 35.55 2.56
CA ALA A 8 -4.52 36.11 3.31
C ALA A 8 -5.15 34.99 4.14
N LEU A 9 -4.70 34.84 5.39
CA LEU A 9 -5.49 34.18 6.44
C LEU A 9 -6.68 35.10 6.76
N SER A 10 -7.81 34.94 6.10
CA SER A 10 -9.07 35.47 6.63
C SER A 10 -9.58 34.51 7.69
N VAL A 11 -9.16 34.75 8.94
CA VAL A 11 -9.80 34.18 10.12
C VAL A 11 -11.20 34.80 10.22
N MET A 12 -12.24 34.09 9.79
CA MET A 12 -13.60 34.41 10.21
C MET A 12 -13.80 33.80 11.60
N LEU A 13 -13.31 34.50 12.63
CA LEU A 13 -13.64 34.23 14.03
C LEU A 13 -15.09 34.66 14.26
N CYS A 14 -16.05 33.79 13.95
CA CYS A 14 -17.35 33.82 14.61
C CYS A 14 -17.26 32.87 15.81
N GLY A 15 -16.91 33.44 16.97
CA GLY A 15 -16.99 32.74 18.24
C GLY A 15 -18.44 32.49 18.61
N SER A 16 -18.93 31.30 18.32
CA SER A 16 -20.03 30.65 19.05
C SER A 16 -19.45 29.38 19.65
N ALA A 17 -19.72 29.16 20.94
CA ALA A 17 -19.31 27.98 21.66
C ALA A 17 -19.70 26.71 20.86
N PHE A 18 -18.71 26.02 20.28
CA PHE A 18 -18.97 24.73 19.66
C PHE A 18 -19.29 23.74 20.79
N ALA A 19 -20.52 23.24 20.78
CA ALA A 19 -20.90 22.09 21.60
C ALA A 19 -19.93 20.94 21.29
N GLU A 20 -19.54 20.17 22.32
CA GLU A 20 -18.58 19.07 22.22
C GLU A 20 -18.97 18.06 21.12
N GLY A 21 -18.54 18.23 19.87
CA GLY A 21 -18.83 17.26 18.81
C GLY A 21 -18.68 17.77 17.38
N ARG A 22 -19.51 18.74 16.95
CA ARG A 22 -19.47 19.31 15.60
C ARG A 22 -18.51 20.49 15.52
N GLN A 23 -17.84 20.61 14.38
CA GLN A 23 -16.77 21.59 14.18
C GLN A 23 -17.04 22.47 12.96
N PRO A 24 -16.59 23.73 12.96
CA PRO A 24 -16.65 24.57 11.77
C PRO A 24 -15.58 24.12 10.76
N MET A 25 -15.79 24.47 9.50
CA MET A 25 -14.73 24.41 8.50
C MET A 25 -13.66 25.45 8.87
N VAL A 26 -12.40 25.02 8.92
CA VAL A 26 -11.26 25.89 9.29
C VAL A 26 -10.16 25.89 8.23
N LYS A 27 -10.30 25.08 7.19
CA LYS A 27 -9.35 24.94 6.08
C LYS A 27 -10.12 24.91 4.76
N ASN A 28 -9.51 25.48 3.72
CA ASN A 28 -9.87 25.17 2.34
C ASN A 28 -9.10 23.93 1.88
N ILE A 29 -9.47 23.37 0.72
CA ILE A 29 -8.74 22.25 0.12
C ILE A 29 -7.33 22.76 -0.19
N SER A 30 -6.38 22.36 0.65
CA SER A 30 -4.97 22.67 0.51
C SER A 30 -4.39 21.77 -0.58
N THR A 31 -3.71 22.37 -1.56
CA THR A 31 -2.70 21.70 -2.38
C THR A 31 -1.56 21.24 -1.47
N ALA A 32 -1.75 20.13 -0.74
CA ALA A 32 -0.81 19.65 0.26
C ALA A 32 0.37 18.93 -0.42
N ASN A 33 1.56 19.45 -0.11
CA ASN A 33 2.91 18.98 -0.45
C ASN A 33 3.29 19.06 -1.93
N ASN A 34 4.47 19.64 -2.18
CA ASN A 34 5.01 19.92 -3.50
C ASN A 34 5.40 18.62 -4.24
N VAL A 35 4.40 17.86 -4.64
CA VAL A 35 4.52 16.67 -5.47
C VAL A 35 4.25 17.11 -6.91
N VAL A 36 5.09 16.67 -7.83
CA VAL A 36 4.84 16.89 -9.26
C VAL A 36 4.62 15.53 -9.89
N GLU A 37 3.57 15.42 -10.70
CA GLU A 37 3.38 14.28 -11.59
C GLU A 37 4.58 14.23 -12.53
N ALA A 38 5.42 13.20 -12.38
CA ALA A 38 6.58 13.03 -13.23
C ALA A 38 6.09 12.43 -14.56
N SER A 39 5.76 13.28 -15.53
CA SER A 39 5.42 12.85 -16.88
C SER A 39 6.69 12.69 -17.73
N THR A 40 7.46 11.63 -17.49
CA THR A 40 8.24 11.06 -18.61
C THR A 40 7.22 10.36 -19.50
N THR A 41 6.68 11.09 -20.48
CA THR A 41 5.69 10.54 -21.41
C THR A 41 6.35 9.46 -22.26
N PHE A 42 6.10 8.20 -21.88
CA PHE A 42 6.38 7.04 -22.70
C PHE A 42 5.33 7.01 -23.84
N ASN A 43 5.58 7.81 -24.88
CA ASN A 43 4.67 7.98 -26.02
C ASN A 43 4.86 6.83 -27.02
N THR A 44 4.31 5.65 -26.75
CA THR A 44 4.19 4.66 -27.81
C THR A 44 3.06 5.04 -28.75
N ALA A 45 3.21 4.71 -30.03
CA ALA A 45 2.18 4.91 -31.06
C ALA A 45 0.84 4.15 -30.83
N GLY A 46 0.65 3.56 -29.65
CA GLY A 46 -0.58 2.87 -29.21
C GLY A 46 -1.06 3.20 -27.79
N GLY A 47 -0.39 4.11 -27.07
CA GLY A 47 -0.73 4.44 -25.68
C GLY A 47 -0.37 3.35 -24.66
N VAL A 48 -0.80 3.55 -23.41
CA VAL A 48 -0.64 2.57 -22.31
C VAL A 48 -1.25 1.22 -22.72
N LYS A 49 -0.43 0.17 -22.83
CA LYS A 49 -0.89 -1.16 -23.26
C LYS A 49 -1.87 -1.81 -22.28
N LYS A 50 -1.69 -1.51 -20.98
CA LYS A 50 -2.55 -1.94 -19.87
C LYS A 50 -2.34 -0.99 -18.69
N ALA A 51 -3.36 -0.77 -17.88
CA ALA A 51 -3.14 -0.15 -16.57
C ALA A 51 -2.27 -1.06 -15.69
N PRO A 52 -1.45 -0.51 -14.78
CA PRO A 52 -0.69 -1.26 -13.78
C PRO A 52 -1.55 -2.37 -13.15
N ALA A 53 -1.07 -3.63 -13.11
CA ALA A 53 -1.71 -4.73 -12.43
C ALA A 53 -1.78 -4.44 -10.92
N ARG A 54 -3.03 -4.28 -10.49
CA ARG A 54 -3.46 -4.04 -9.12
C ARG A 54 -3.13 -5.25 -8.26
N ALA A 55 -2.97 -5.04 -6.95
CA ALA A 55 -2.95 -6.14 -5.98
C ALA A 55 -4.11 -7.10 -6.24
N ALA A 56 -3.95 -8.40 -5.93
CA ALA A 56 -5.01 -9.40 -6.09
C ALA A 56 -6.31 -8.85 -5.48
N GLY A 57 -7.31 -8.59 -6.34
CA GLY A 57 -8.56 -7.97 -5.93
C GLY A 57 -9.52 -8.96 -5.32
N PHE A 58 -10.67 -8.45 -4.87
CA PHE A 58 -11.79 -9.28 -4.46
C PHE A 58 -12.21 -10.24 -5.60
N ALA A 59 -12.52 -11.49 -5.28
CA ALA A 59 -12.98 -12.46 -6.29
C ALA A 59 -14.50 -12.36 -6.51
N THR A 60 -15.24 -11.98 -5.46
CA THR A 60 -16.70 -11.84 -5.45
C THR A 60 -17.13 -10.56 -4.72
N ILE A 61 -18.40 -10.19 -4.84
CA ILE A 61 -19.00 -9.09 -4.06
C ILE A 61 -18.92 -9.40 -2.56
N GLU A 62 -19.15 -10.65 -2.19
CA GLU A 62 -19.16 -11.12 -0.82
C GLU A 62 -17.80 -10.94 -0.15
N ASP A 63 -16.71 -11.12 -0.90
CA ASP A 63 -15.34 -10.90 -0.39
C ASP A 63 -15.06 -9.43 -0.04
N MET A 64 -15.91 -8.50 -0.50
CA MET A 64 -15.79 -7.09 -0.13
C MET A 64 -16.35 -6.79 1.27
N ALA A 65 -17.14 -7.68 1.88
CA ALA A 65 -17.66 -7.45 3.22
C ALA A 65 -16.54 -7.56 4.26
N GLY A 66 -16.49 -6.64 5.23
CA GLY A 66 -15.49 -6.68 6.29
C GLY A 66 -15.10 -5.31 6.82
N ALA A 67 -14.03 -5.29 7.62
CA ALA A 67 -13.41 -4.08 8.14
C ALA A 67 -12.54 -3.41 7.08
N TYR A 68 -12.50 -2.09 7.09
CA TYR A 68 -11.76 -1.24 6.17
C TYR A 68 -11.06 -0.14 6.96
N GLU A 69 -9.79 0.10 6.66
CA GLU A 69 -9.10 1.32 7.05
C GLU A 69 -9.55 2.43 6.11
N TRP A 70 -10.35 3.37 6.62
CA TRP A 70 -10.73 4.58 5.92
C TRP A 70 -9.70 5.67 6.16
N THR A 71 -9.36 6.39 5.08
CA THR A 71 -8.50 7.57 5.13
C THR A 71 -9.08 8.68 4.26
N GLY A 72 -8.79 9.92 4.61
CA GLY A 72 -9.10 11.10 3.80
C GLY A 72 -8.34 12.34 4.26
N GLN A 73 -8.68 13.49 3.70
CA GLN A 73 -8.15 14.80 4.09
C GLN A 73 -9.20 15.60 4.86
N ASN A 74 -8.83 16.12 6.04
CA ASN A 74 -9.76 16.87 6.89
C ASN A 74 -9.80 18.37 6.56
N LEU A 75 -11.00 18.95 6.56
CA LEU A 75 -11.23 20.39 6.48
C LEU A 75 -11.61 21.02 7.84
N LEU A 76 -11.70 20.22 8.90
CA LEU A 76 -12.00 20.62 10.28
C LEU A 76 -10.72 20.79 11.15
N GLN A 77 -10.89 21.34 12.36
CA GLN A 77 -9.79 21.73 13.27
C GLN A 77 -9.10 20.53 13.93
N SER A 78 -9.83 19.44 14.22
CA SER A 78 -9.29 18.15 14.65
C SER A 78 -10.30 17.00 14.49
N ASN A 79 -9.81 15.76 14.64
CA ASN A 79 -10.33 14.44 14.20
C ASN A 79 -10.03 14.14 12.73
N ALA A 80 -8.94 13.40 12.49
CA ALA A 80 -8.60 12.91 11.17
C ALA A 80 -9.78 12.11 10.57
N PRO A 81 -10.14 12.28 9.29
CA PRO A 81 -10.92 11.29 8.57
C PRO A 81 -9.99 10.07 8.42
N GLY A 82 -10.15 9.14 9.35
CA GLY A 82 -9.17 8.12 9.64
C GLY A 82 -9.76 7.19 10.69
N GLY A 83 -9.96 5.93 10.34
CA GLY A 83 -10.52 4.96 11.26
C GLY A 83 -11.03 3.72 10.56
N GLU A 84 -11.45 2.77 11.38
CA GLU A 84 -12.03 1.54 10.89
C GLU A 84 -13.50 1.77 10.53
N LEU A 85 -13.86 1.44 9.29
CA LEU A 85 -15.23 1.36 8.82
C LEU A 85 -15.57 -0.10 8.50
N THR A 86 -16.84 -0.45 8.60
CA THR A 86 -17.31 -1.79 8.22
C THR A 86 -18.20 -1.68 7.00
N LEU A 87 -17.81 -2.34 5.91
CA LEU A 87 -18.66 -2.54 4.73
C LEU A 87 -19.44 -3.84 4.91
N THR A 88 -20.76 -3.74 4.84
CA THR A 88 -21.67 -4.90 4.90
C THR A 88 -22.41 -5.04 3.58
N VAL A 89 -22.27 -6.19 2.93
CA VAL A 89 -23.09 -6.53 1.76
C VAL A 89 -24.46 -7.01 2.24
N THR A 90 -25.49 -6.24 1.95
CA THR A 90 -26.87 -6.54 2.37
C THR A 90 -27.64 -7.37 1.35
N ASN A 91 -27.30 -7.24 0.06
CA ASN A 91 -27.84 -8.06 -1.01
C ASN A 91 -26.83 -8.18 -2.16
N PRO A 92 -26.10 -9.30 -2.27
CA PRO A 92 -25.05 -9.46 -3.28
C PRO A 92 -25.58 -9.49 -4.72
N VAL A 93 -26.83 -9.92 -4.94
CA VAL A 93 -27.43 -9.96 -6.29
C VAL A 93 -27.64 -8.55 -6.86
N THR A 94 -28.02 -7.61 -6.00
CA THR A 94 -28.24 -6.21 -6.39
C THR A 94 -27.03 -5.31 -6.12
N GLY A 95 -26.01 -5.83 -5.44
CA GLY A 95 -24.88 -5.04 -4.94
C GLY A 95 -25.21 -4.11 -3.78
N ALA A 96 -26.41 -4.18 -3.18
CA ALA A 96 -26.79 -3.29 -2.09
C ALA A 96 -25.91 -3.52 -0.85
N ALA A 97 -25.34 -2.46 -0.29
CA ALA A 97 -24.44 -2.52 0.84
C ALA A 97 -24.64 -1.35 1.81
N THR A 98 -24.07 -1.45 3.00
CA THR A 98 -23.97 -0.35 3.96
C THR A 98 -22.55 -0.15 4.44
N ILE A 99 -22.19 1.08 4.79
CA ILE A 99 -20.91 1.45 5.39
C ILE A 99 -21.20 2.06 6.77
N SER A 100 -20.58 1.50 7.80
CA SER A 100 -20.78 1.89 9.21
C SER A 100 -19.43 2.07 9.91
N GLY A 101 -19.43 2.50 11.18
CA GLY A 101 -18.21 2.82 11.94
C GLY A 101 -17.96 4.33 12.09
N PHE A 102 -18.83 5.16 11.51
CA PHE A 102 -18.81 6.60 11.73
C PHE A 102 -19.29 6.98 13.14
N ASN A 103 -18.86 8.15 13.62
CA ASN A 103 -19.38 8.77 14.83
C ASN A 103 -20.92 8.88 14.80
N GLN A 104 -21.54 8.96 15.98
CA GLN A 104 -23.00 8.96 16.16
C GLN A 104 -23.71 7.71 15.62
N ASN A 105 -22.96 6.64 15.33
CA ASN A 105 -23.47 5.42 14.68
C ASN A 105 -24.13 5.70 13.33
N PHE A 106 -23.65 6.71 12.59
CA PHE A 106 -24.15 6.97 11.24
C PHE A 106 -23.86 5.77 10.32
N VAL A 107 -24.81 5.46 9.45
CA VAL A 107 -24.71 4.36 8.49
C VAL A 107 -25.06 4.88 7.10
N LEU A 108 -24.13 4.74 6.16
CA LEU A 108 -24.36 5.09 4.76
C LEU A 108 -24.89 3.88 4.00
N LYS A 109 -25.82 4.12 3.08
CA LYS A 109 -26.19 3.17 2.04
C LYS A 109 -25.24 3.31 0.88
N ALA A 110 -24.87 2.18 0.28
CA ALA A 110 -24.02 2.12 -0.89
C ALA A 110 -24.52 1.05 -1.88
N THR A 111 -24.02 1.09 -3.11
CA THR A 111 -24.26 0.06 -4.13
C THR A 111 -22.95 -0.31 -4.79
N ILE A 112 -22.65 -1.60 -4.80
CA ILE A 112 -21.48 -2.20 -5.42
C ILE A 112 -21.86 -2.66 -6.83
N ASP A 113 -21.27 -2.04 -7.85
CA ASP A 113 -21.31 -2.55 -9.23
C ASP A 113 -19.98 -3.24 -9.51
N PHE A 114 -19.90 -4.51 -9.16
CA PHE A 114 -18.68 -5.32 -9.24
C PHE A 114 -18.23 -5.55 -10.67
N ALA A 115 -19.17 -5.65 -11.61
CA ALA A 115 -18.87 -5.77 -13.04
C ALA A 115 -18.18 -4.50 -13.59
N LYS A 116 -18.56 -3.32 -13.09
CA LYS A 116 -17.88 -2.06 -13.41
C LYS A 116 -16.71 -1.72 -12.49
N GLY A 117 -16.49 -2.51 -11.43
CA GLY A 117 -15.47 -2.24 -10.43
C GLY A 117 -15.73 -0.94 -9.66
N THR A 118 -16.96 -0.67 -9.22
CA THR A 118 -17.30 0.59 -8.51
C THR A 118 -18.16 0.38 -7.26
N VAL A 119 -18.05 1.32 -6.32
CA VAL A 119 -18.92 1.47 -5.15
C VAL A 119 -19.50 2.88 -5.15
N SER A 120 -20.82 2.99 -5.19
CA SER A 120 -21.55 4.26 -5.24
C SER A 120 -22.23 4.56 -3.92
N ILE A 121 -22.02 5.76 -3.37
CA ILE A 121 -22.66 6.27 -2.15
C ILE A 121 -23.56 7.44 -2.56
N PRO A 122 -24.90 7.27 -2.56
CA PRO A 122 -25.83 8.34 -2.93
C PRO A 122 -25.70 9.59 -2.05
N SER A 123 -26.01 10.75 -2.62
CA SER A 123 -26.06 12.05 -1.94
C SER A 123 -27.34 12.82 -2.34
N PRO A 124 -28.08 13.41 -1.38
CA PRO A 124 -27.91 13.30 0.07
C PRO A 124 -28.53 12.00 0.64
N GLN A 125 -28.12 11.60 1.84
CA GLN A 125 -28.79 10.56 2.65
C GLN A 125 -29.14 11.11 4.02
N ASP A 126 -30.37 10.87 4.47
CA ASP A 126 -30.80 11.16 5.84
C ASP A 126 -30.16 10.16 6.82
N LEU A 127 -29.37 10.67 7.76
CA LEU A 127 -28.68 9.89 8.80
C LEU A 127 -29.43 9.89 10.14
N GLY A 128 -30.55 10.63 10.22
CA GLY A 128 -31.30 10.86 11.43
C GLY A 128 -30.69 11.93 12.33
N LYS A 129 -31.11 11.92 13.59
CA LYS A 129 -30.68 12.90 14.59
C LYS A 129 -29.43 12.43 15.32
N ASP A 130 -28.52 13.35 15.60
CA ASP A 130 -27.39 13.08 16.49
C ASP A 130 -27.79 13.09 17.97
N SER A 131 -26.81 12.83 18.84
CA SER A 131 -26.97 12.88 20.30
C SER A 131 -27.39 14.23 20.87
N TYR A 132 -27.31 15.31 20.09
CA TYR A 132 -27.79 16.65 20.45
C TYR A 132 -29.22 16.92 19.95
N GLY A 133 -29.81 16.00 19.19
CA GLY A 133 -31.16 16.09 18.65
C GLY A 133 -31.23 16.79 17.29
N ASP A 134 -30.08 17.13 16.70
CA ASP A 134 -30.00 17.85 15.43
C ASP A 134 -30.00 16.90 14.25
N GLN A 135 -30.69 17.28 13.19
CA GLN A 135 -30.81 16.48 11.98
C GLN A 135 -29.47 16.45 11.23
N ASN A 136 -29.08 15.27 10.77
CA ASN A 136 -27.83 15.08 10.04
C ASN A 136 -28.07 14.36 8.71
N TYR A 137 -27.27 14.71 7.73
CA TYR A 137 -27.23 14.11 6.40
C TYR A 137 -25.80 13.76 6.03
N PHE A 138 -25.64 12.70 5.25
CA PHE A 138 -24.49 12.55 4.38
C PHE A 138 -24.80 13.30 3.09
N TYR A 139 -23.88 14.15 2.65
CA TYR A 139 -24.01 14.83 1.38
C TYR A 139 -22.65 15.22 0.82
N LEU A 140 -22.63 15.47 -0.49
CA LEU A 140 -21.46 16.01 -1.18
C LEU A 140 -21.53 17.52 -1.25
N LYS A 141 -20.37 18.16 -1.23
CA LYS A 141 -20.23 19.60 -1.46
C LYS A 141 -19.46 19.86 -2.75
N ASP A 142 -19.89 20.88 -3.49
CA ASP A 142 -19.15 21.32 -4.67
C ASP A 142 -17.86 22.04 -4.27
N VAL A 143 -16.86 21.97 -5.14
CA VAL A 143 -15.56 22.64 -4.98
C VAL A 143 -15.36 23.56 -6.18
N THR A 144 -14.98 24.82 -5.92
CA THR A 144 -14.64 25.76 -7.00
C THR A 144 -13.29 25.41 -7.63
N ASN A 145 -13.01 25.97 -8.81
CA ASN A 145 -11.72 25.76 -9.49
C ASN A 145 -10.51 26.22 -8.65
N GLU A 146 -10.73 27.11 -7.68
CA GLU A 146 -9.72 27.61 -6.76
C GLU A 146 -9.58 26.76 -5.48
N GLY A 147 -10.30 25.63 -5.37
CA GLY A 147 -10.25 24.73 -4.23
C GLY A 147 -11.11 25.17 -3.03
N ASN A 148 -12.04 26.11 -3.23
CA ASN A 148 -12.96 26.52 -2.17
C ASN A 148 -14.16 25.59 -2.12
N VAL A 149 -14.55 25.19 -0.91
CA VAL A 149 -15.76 24.39 -0.69
C VAL A 149 -16.98 25.32 -0.73
N VAL A 150 -17.97 24.98 -1.54
CA VAL A 150 -19.22 25.74 -1.73
C VAL A 150 -20.21 25.41 -0.62
N ASN A 151 -20.90 26.42 -0.07
CA ASN A 151 -21.92 26.23 0.96
C ASN A 151 -23.15 25.47 0.44
N GLY A 152 -23.77 24.68 1.31
CA GLY A 152 -24.95 23.87 1.02
C GLY A 152 -24.66 22.54 0.33
N LEU A 153 -25.74 21.95 -0.17
CA LEU A 153 -25.75 20.68 -0.91
C LEU A 153 -25.11 20.86 -2.30
N GLY A 154 -24.13 20.02 -2.61
CA GLY A 154 -23.47 19.97 -3.90
C GLY A 154 -24.30 19.30 -4.99
N SER A 155 -23.81 19.43 -6.23
CA SER A 155 -24.50 19.00 -7.44
C SER A 155 -24.43 17.50 -7.74
N ALA A 156 -23.45 16.79 -7.17
CA ALA A 156 -23.23 15.37 -7.40
C ALA A 156 -24.27 14.49 -6.67
N ALA A 157 -24.92 13.60 -7.43
CA ALA A 157 -25.96 12.70 -6.91
C ALA A 157 -25.40 11.50 -6.13
N ALA A 158 -24.11 11.19 -6.27
CA ALA A 158 -23.42 10.13 -5.55
C ALA A 158 -21.91 10.34 -5.60
N SER A 159 -21.20 9.84 -4.59
CA SER A 159 -19.75 9.65 -4.67
C SER A 159 -19.49 8.25 -5.21
N VAL A 160 -18.82 8.15 -6.36
CA VAL A 160 -18.63 6.89 -7.06
C VAL A 160 -17.16 6.50 -7.00
N GLY A 161 -16.84 5.64 -6.04
CA GLY A 161 -15.50 5.12 -5.87
C GLY A 161 -15.19 3.98 -6.84
N THR A 162 -13.94 3.89 -7.27
CA THR A 162 -13.42 2.78 -8.06
C THR A 162 -12.77 1.74 -7.15
N ILE A 163 -13.08 0.46 -7.40
CA ILE A 163 -12.45 -0.68 -6.73
C ILE A 163 -11.09 -0.91 -7.37
N ASP A 164 -10.04 -0.81 -6.57
CA ASP A 164 -8.65 -0.99 -6.95
C ASP A 164 -7.97 -2.01 -6.02
N GLY A 165 -7.85 -3.25 -6.50
CA GLY A 165 -7.43 -4.38 -5.66
C GLY A 165 -8.42 -4.59 -4.51
N THR A 166 -7.94 -4.38 -3.29
CA THR A 166 -8.72 -4.45 -2.04
C THR A 166 -9.05 -3.07 -1.47
N THR A 167 -8.80 -2.00 -2.23
CA THR A 167 -9.07 -0.62 -1.84
C THR A 167 -10.17 -0.01 -2.70
N ILE A 168 -11.06 0.76 -2.08
CA ILE A 168 -12.05 1.58 -2.77
C ILE A 168 -11.55 3.02 -2.71
N VAL A 169 -11.43 3.66 -3.87
CA VAL A 169 -10.94 5.02 -4.02
C VAL A 169 -12.06 5.90 -4.51
N PHE A 170 -12.39 6.96 -3.77
CA PHE A 170 -13.37 7.94 -4.21
C PHE A 170 -12.71 9.12 -4.93
N PRO A 171 -13.44 9.83 -5.81
CA PRO A 171 -12.92 11.00 -6.50
C PRO A 171 -12.35 12.02 -5.52
N GLU A 172 -11.20 12.60 -5.87
CA GLU A 172 -10.43 13.46 -4.96
C GLU A 172 -11.26 14.64 -4.43
N LEU A 173 -12.08 15.24 -5.31
CA LEU A 173 -12.88 16.42 -5.00
C LEU A 173 -14.30 16.11 -4.52
N ASP A 174 -14.63 14.83 -4.30
CA ASP A 174 -15.88 14.46 -3.63
C ASP A 174 -15.74 14.76 -2.13
N VAL A 175 -16.15 15.97 -1.74
CA VAL A 175 -16.12 16.41 -0.34
C VAL A 175 -17.30 15.78 0.40
N TRP A 176 -17.02 14.79 1.23
CA TRP A 176 -17.97 14.14 2.12
C TRP A 176 -18.26 15.03 3.32
N ALA A 177 -19.54 15.39 3.50
CA ALA A 177 -20.03 16.18 4.61
C ALA A 177 -21.07 15.40 5.42
N PHE A 178 -20.91 15.42 6.74
CA PHE A 178 -21.85 14.86 7.71
C PHE A 178 -22.35 15.99 8.60
N GLY A 179 -23.56 16.48 8.33
CA GLY A 179 -24.16 17.64 9.00
C GLY A 179 -25.50 18.02 8.38
N ASP A 180 -26.03 19.19 8.73
CA ASP A 180 -27.23 19.74 8.09
C ASP A 180 -26.84 20.70 6.96
N TYR A 181 -27.15 20.35 5.71
CA TYR A 181 -26.89 21.24 4.57
C TYR A 181 -27.84 22.43 4.51
N ASN A 182 -28.93 22.44 5.29
CA ASN A 182 -29.84 23.58 5.43
C ASN A 182 -29.41 24.53 6.55
N ASP A 183 -28.56 24.07 7.48
CA ASP A 183 -28.02 24.87 8.58
C ASP A 183 -26.57 24.49 8.89
N GLU A 184 -25.65 25.03 8.08
CA GLU A 184 -24.21 24.78 8.23
C GLU A 184 -23.59 25.52 9.41
N THR A 185 -24.34 26.41 10.08
CA THR A 185 -23.81 27.17 11.23
C THR A 185 -23.51 26.28 12.42
N VAL A 186 -24.17 25.11 12.48
CA VAL A 186 -23.97 24.12 13.54
C VAL A 186 -22.71 23.28 13.32
N GLY A 187 -22.12 23.34 12.11
CA GLY A 187 -20.89 22.63 11.75
C GLY A 187 -21.10 21.17 11.37
N TRP A 188 -19.99 20.43 11.27
CA TRP A 188 -19.96 19.07 10.74
C TRP A 188 -19.31 18.10 11.71
N TRP A 189 -19.77 16.84 11.64
CA TRP A 189 -19.10 15.69 12.26
C TRP A 189 -17.90 15.22 11.42
N TYR A 190 -18.06 15.30 10.09
CA TYR A 190 -17.01 15.02 9.12
C TYR A 190 -17.14 16.01 7.97
N LEU A 191 -16.01 16.56 7.54
CA LEU A 191 -15.89 17.37 6.34
C LEU A 191 -14.54 17.05 5.70
N CYS A 192 -14.55 16.18 4.70
CA CYS A 192 -13.33 15.55 4.21
C CYS A 192 -13.36 15.19 2.72
N TYR A 193 -12.20 15.13 2.09
CA TYR A 193 -12.02 14.84 0.66
C TYR A 193 -10.91 13.81 0.44
N ALA A 194 -10.67 13.40 -0.81
CA ALA A 194 -9.71 12.35 -1.15
C ALA A 194 -9.92 11.06 -0.33
N ASN A 195 -11.19 10.65 -0.21
CA ASN A 195 -11.58 9.51 0.61
C ASN A 195 -11.14 8.19 -0.03
N SER A 196 -10.59 7.28 0.76
CA SER A 196 -10.32 5.90 0.35
C SER A 196 -10.55 4.92 1.49
N MET A 197 -10.96 3.70 1.16
CA MET A 197 -11.20 2.61 2.10
C MET A 197 -10.38 1.40 1.67
N SER A 198 -9.35 1.01 2.42
CA SER A 198 -8.58 -0.21 2.15
C SER A 198 -9.08 -1.33 3.05
N ALA A 199 -9.49 -2.47 2.50
CA ALA A 199 -9.93 -3.60 3.31
C ALA A 199 -8.83 -4.03 4.29
N ILE A 200 -9.22 -4.19 5.54
CA ILE A 200 -8.42 -4.85 6.56
C ILE A 200 -8.66 -6.33 6.37
N ILE A 201 -7.82 -6.94 5.55
CA ILE A 201 -7.81 -8.39 5.39
C ILE A 201 -7.10 -8.93 6.62
N GLU A 202 -7.85 -9.57 7.52
CA GLU A 202 -7.29 -10.39 8.59
C GLU A 202 -6.63 -11.62 7.97
N ASN A 203 -5.52 -11.43 7.25
CA ASN A 203 -4.56 -12.50 7.09
C ASN A 203 -3.94 -12.68 8.46
N GLU A 204 -4.35 -13.73 9.19
CA GLU A 204 -3.83 -14.07 10.52
C GLU A 204 -2.28 -14.09 10.55
N ASN A 205 -1.65 -14.25 9.37
CA ASN A 205 -0.22 -14.05 9.19
C ASN A 205 0.11 -13.23 7.92
N PRO A 206 0.54 -11.95 8.02
CA PRO A 206 1.00 -11.18 6.85
C PRO A 206 2.30 -11.72 6.21
N ASN A 207 2.90 -12.74 6.81
CA ASN A 207 4.03 -13.51 6.26
C ASN A 207 3.61 -14.83 5.62
N GLU A 208 2.31 -15.13 5.48
CA GLU A 208 1.88 -16.29 4.70
C GLU A 208 2.41 -16.19 3.25
N GLY A 209 3.04 -17.27 2.75
CA GLY A 209 3.71 -17.28 1.44
C GLY A 209 5.11 -16.62 1.41
N TRP A 210 5.64 -16.19 2.56
CA TRP A 210 6.95 -15.57 2.70
C TRP A 210 7.79 -16.27 3.77
N GLU A 211 9.09 -16.40 3.51
CA GLU A 211 10.08 -16.89 4.48
C GLU A 211 11.16 -15.85 4.73
N ASP A 212 11.70 -15.81 5.95
CA ASP A 212 12.84 -14.94 6.27
C ASP A 212 14.08 -15.39 5.49
N PHE A 213 14.70 -14.43 4.80
CA PHE A 213 15.84 -14.69 3.92
C PHE A 213 17.14 -14.12 4.45
N GLY A 214 17.07 -12.97 5.11
CA GLY A 214 18.24 -12.12 5.36
C GLY A 214 17.88 -10.81 6.01
N THR A 215 18.89 -9.98 6.14
CA THR A 215 18.70 -8.54 6.32
C THR A 215 19.23 -7.82 5.09
N ALA A 216 18.92 -6.54 4.95
CA ALA A 216 19.59 -5.68 3.99
C ALA A 216 19.98 -4.36 4.63
N VAL A 217 21.10 -3.80 4.18
CA VAL A 217 21.38 -2.38 4.37
C VAL A 217 20.59 -1.63 3.29
N PHE A 218 19.66 -0.80 3.72
CA PHE A 218 18.73 -0.07 2.89
C PHE A 218 19.11 1.41 2.83
N GLU A 219 19.52 1.86 1.64
CA GLU A 219 19.67 3.27 1.28
C GLU A 219 18.39 3.66 0.52
N ASP A 220 17.52 4.43 1.17
CA ASP A 220 16.16 4.70 0.69
C ASP A 220 16.10 5.78 -0.40
N GLY A 221 15.69 5.37 -1.60
CA GLY A 221 15.51 6.26 -2.75
C GLY A 221 14.16 6.97 -2.83
N TRP A 222 13.29 6.79 -1.84
CA TRP A 222 11.94 7.37 -1.85
C TRP A 222 11.79 8.54 -0.88
N MET A 223 11.92 8.33 0.43
CA MET A 223 11.68 9.38 1.43
C MET A 223 12.91 10.27 1.65
N VAL A 224 14.13 9.71 1.69
CA VAL A 224 15.37 10.49 1.94
C VAL A 224 15.57 11.61 0.90
N PRO A 225 15.47 11.36 -0.42
CA PRO A 225 15.57 12.43 -1.41
C PRO A 225 14.44 13.46 -1.29
N GLY A 226 13.25 13.04 -0.85
CA GLY A 226 12.11 13.92 -0.59
C GLY A 226 12.35 14.89 0.58
N ALA A 227 13.20 14.51 1.53
CA ALA A 227 13.70 15.40 2.58
C ALA A 227 14.83 16.34 2.10
N GLY A 228 15.31 16.17 0.87
CA GLY A 228 16.43 16.93 0.30
C GLY A 228 17.81 16.37 0.65
N GLU A 229 17.85 15.15 1.17
CA GLU A 229 19.05 14.48 1.67
C GLU A 229 19.51 13.37 0.69
N GLU A 230 20.74 12.87 0.86
CA GLU A 230 21.30 11.80 0.02
C GLU A 230 21.11 10.41 0.67
N PRO A 231 20.54 9.41 -0.02
CA PRO A 231 20.23 8.09 0.55
C PRO A 231 21.41 7.38 1.23
N SER A 232 22.62 7.52 0.67
CA SER A 232 23.83 6.87 1.17
C SER A 232 24.28 7.38 2.55
N ASP A 233 23.82 8.56 2.96
CA ASP A 233 24.19 9.17 4.24
C ASP A 233 23.31 8.67 5.39
N TYR A 234 22.17 8.05 5.06
CA TYR A 234 21.17 7.57 6.03
C TYR A 234 20.77 6.10 5.79
N PRO A 235 21.71 5.13 5.78
CA PRO A 235 21.37 3.72 5.63
C PRO A 235 20.84 3.13 6.94
N TRP A 236 19.90 2.19 6.85
CA TRP A 236 19.49 1.38 8.00
C TRP A 236 19.26 -0.09 7.63
N THR A 237 19.20 -0.96 8.64
CA THR A 237 19.04 -2.40 8.44
C THR A 237 17.57 -2.78 8.43
N VAL A 238 17.15 -3.56 7.43
CA VAL A 238 15.77 -4.03 7.27
C VAL A 238 15.73 -5.54 7.09
N ASN A 239 14.70 -6.22 7.61
CA ASN A 239 14.48 -7.64 7.35
C ASN A 239 14.11 -7.88 5.88
N VAL A 240 14.69 -8.90 5.27
CA VAL A 240 14.40 -9.31 3.90
C VAL A 240 13.71 -10.66 3.94
N GLN A 241 12.56 -10.72 3.29
CA GLN A 241 11.82 -11.97 3.09
C GLN A 241 11.81 -12.35 1.62
N LYS A 242 11.72 -13.66 1.39
CA LYS A 242 11.64 -14.26 0.07
C LYS A 242 10.30 -14.95 -0.09
N SER A 243 9.69 -14.86 -1.27
CA SER A 243 8.45 -15.58 -1.56
C SER A 243 8.73 -17.08 -1.66
N ILE A 244 7.87 -17.88 -1.03
CA ILE A 244 7.89 -19.35 -1.09
C ILE A 244 7.46 -19.83 -2.49
N ASP A 245 6.47 -19.16 -3.09
CA ASP A 245 5.88 -19.56 -4.36
C ASP A 245 6.62 -18.97 -5.58
N THR A 246 7.30 -17.83 -5.41
CA THR A 246 8.02 -17.13 -6.48
C THR A 246 9.50 -16.94 -6.13
N PRO A 247 10.41 -17.83 -6.57
CA PRO A 247 11.80 -17.88 -6.12
C PRO A 247 12.66 -16.62 -6.35
N ASP A 248 12.23 -15.72 -7.24
CA ASP A 248 12.95 -14.47 -7.55
C ASP A 248 12.25 -13.22 -7.02
N LEU A 249 11.25 -13.40 -6.16
CA LEU A 249 10.49 -12.31 -5.54
C LEU A 249 10.87 -12.16 -4.07
N TYR A 250 11.23 -10.94 -3.71
CA TYR A 250 11.70 -10.56 -2.39
C TYR A 250 10.91 -9.36 -1.89
N ARG A 251 10.91 -9.16 -0.57
CA ARG A 251 10.38 -7.94 0.03
C ARG A 251 11.22 -7.46 1.19
N LEU A 252 11.29 -6.15 1.33
CA LEU A 252 11.66 -5.51 2.59
C LEU A 252 10.43 -5.55 3.51
N ASP A 253 10.58 -6.21 4.66
CA ASP A 253 9.51 -6.34 5.67
C ASP A 253 9.53 -5.12 6.59
N LYS A 254 8.44 -4.33 6.55
CA LYS A 254 8.21 -3.14 7.38
C LYS A 254 9.42 -2.20 7.43
N PRO A 255 9.96 -1.77 6.26
CA PRO A 255 11.22 -1.04 6.18
C PRO A 255 11.24 0.23 7.04
N TYR A 256 10.12 0.94 7.13
CA TYR A 256 10.02 2.19 7.88
C TYR A 256 9.60 2.01 9.35
N MET A 257 9.39 0.78 9.81
CA MET A 257 9.31 0.44 11.24
C MET A 257 10.60 -0.20 11.76
N ALA A 258 11.58 -0.45 10.89
CA ALA A 258 12.83 -1.07 11.28
C ALA A 258 13.63 -0.15 12.21
N GLU A 259 14.37 -0.76 13.14
CA GLU A 259 15.25 -0.03 14.04
C GLU A 259 16.31 0.75 13.24
N GLY A 260 16.52 2.02 13.61
CA GLY A 260 17.45 2.91 12.93
C GLY A 260 16.87 3.64 11.70
N CYS A 261 15.63 3.36 11.30
CA CYS A 261 14.92 4.19 10.32
C CYS A 261 14.87 5.66 10.81
N PRO A 262 15.29 6.66 10.00
CA PRO A 262 15.32 8.06 10.42
C PRO A 262 13.95 8.75 10.36
N PHE A 263 12.90 8.07 9.88
CA PHE A 263 11.56 8.62 9.72
C PHE A 263 10.62 8.17 10.84
N ASP A 264 9.95 9.14 11.46
CA ASP A 264 8.88 8.87 12.42
C ASP A 264 7.58 8.47 11.72
N GLY A 265 6.74 7.69 12.43
CA GLY A 265 5.36 7.41 12.00
C GLY A 265 5.21 6.25 11.01
N GLY A 266 6.27 5.45 10.79
CA GLY A 266 6.21 4.23 9.99
C GLY A 266 5.12 3.27 10.45
N LYS A 267 4.44 2.67 9.47
CA LYS A 267 3.41 1.63 9.67
C LYS A 267 3.88 0.33 9.04
N ALA A 268 3.14 -0.75 9.32
CA ALA A 268 3.37 -2.01 8.63
C ALA A 268 3.15 -1.82 7.13
N GLY A 269 4.12 -2.26 6.33
CA GLY A 269 4.15 -2.09 4.88
C GLY A 269 5.36 -2.79 4.29
N TYR A 270 5.47 -2.76 2.96
CA TYR A 270 6.43 -3.57 2.22
C TYR A 270 6.97 -2.83 1.01
N ILE A 271 8.22 -3.13 0.65
CA ILE A 271 8.77 -2.83 -0.67
C ILE A 271 9.06 -4.18 -1.33
N VAL A 272 8.28 -4.54 -2.35
CA VAL A 272 8.40 -5.85 -3.01
C VAL A 272 9.12 -5.68 -4.33
N PHE A 273 10.12 -6.52 -4.58
CA PHE A 273 10.94 -6.44 -5.78
C PHE A 273 11.28 -7.81 -6.34
N SER A 274 11.41 -7.88 -7.67
CA SER A 274 11.74 -9.08 -8.42
C SER A 274 13.12 -8.96 -9.05
N ILE A 275 13.98 -9.93 -8.79
CA ILE A 275 15.33 -10.05 -9.38
C ILE A 275 15.41 -11.10 -10.49
N ALA A 276 14.26 -11.53 -11.03
CA ALA A 276 14.18 -12.58 -12.05
C ALA A 276 14.97 -12.24 -13.33
N ASP A 277 15.05 -10.95 -13.67
CA ASP A 277 16.02 -10.41 -14.63
C ASP A 277 16.98 -9.48 -13.86
N PRO A 278 18.23 -9.91 -13.59
CA PRO A 278 19.21 -9.09 -12.87
C PRO A 278 19.57 -7.78 -13.57
N GLY A 279 19.26 -7.60 -14.85
CA GLY A 279 19.44 -6.32 -15.57
C GLY A 279 18.14 -5.54 -15.74
N PHE A 280 17.05 -5.94 -15.09
CA PHE A 280 15.73 -5.30 -15.12
C PHE A 280 14.99 -5.60 -13.81
N VAL A 281 15.54 -5.08 -12.71
CA VAL A 281 14.95 -5.31 -11.40
C VAL A 281 13.69 -4.46 -11.22
N ARG A 282 12.58 -5.12 -10.96
CA ARG A 282 11.26 -4.49 -10.85
C ARG A 282 10.89 -4.36 -9.39
N VAL A 283 10.69 -3.15 -8.91
CA VAL A 283 9.98 -2.88 -7.65
C VAL A 283 8.51 -2.70 -8.00
N LEU A 284 7.65 -3.55 -7.45
CA LEU A 284 6.25 -3.67 -7.86
C LEU A 284 5.42 -2.47 -7.38
N PRO A 285 4.58 -1.85 -8.24
CA PRO A 285 3.67 -0.79 -7.84
C PRO A 285 2.48 -1.32 -7.02
N GLY A 286 1.70 -0.40 -6.44
CA GLY A 286 0.43 -0.72 -5.77
C GLY A 286 0.55 -1.37 -4.39
N ILE A 287 1.77 -1.48 -3.85
CA ILE A 287 2.02 -2.07 -2.55
C ILE A 287 2.34 -0.97 -1.53
N TYR A 288 1.57 -0.94 -0.44
CA TYR A 288 1.76 0.06 0.61
C TYR A 288 3.12 -0.08 1.28
N SER A 289 3.90 1.00 1.23
CA SER A 289 5.28 1.03 1.73
C SER A 289 5.38 1.04 3.26
N GLY A 290 4.32 1.45 3.96
CA GLY A 290 4.36 1.80 5.38
C GLY A 290 4.48 3.30 5.64
N MET A 291 4.68 4.12 4.58
CA MET A 291 4.80 5.58 4.68
C MET A 291 3.60 6.32 4.12
N ASN A 292 3.38 7.52 4.67
CA ASN A 292 2.42 8.49 4.16
C ASN A 292 3.11 9.85 3.96
N ASN A 293 2.52 10.72 3.14
CA ASN A 293 3.01 12.08 2.94
C ASN A 293 2.25 13.12 3.80
N GLY A 294 1.74 12.72 4.96
CA GLY A 294 0.82 13.51 5.78
C GLY A 294 -0.62 13.56 5.24
N ALA A 295 -0.84 13.12 4.00
CA ALA A 295 -2.16 13.09 3.37
C ALA A 295 -2.57 11.70 2.86
N ASN A 296 -1.68 11.06 2.11
CA ASN A 296 -1.96 9.82 1.38
C ASN A 296 -0.98 8.73 1.79
N LYS A 297 -1.48 7.49 1.82
CA LYS A 297 -0.62 6.29 1.81
C LYS A 297 0.24 6.32 0.54
N LEU A 298 1.50 5.93 0.65
CA LEU A 298 2.43 5.90 -0.47
C LEU A 298 2.78 4.46 -0.84
N ASN A 299 2.66 4.13 -2.12
CA ASN A 299 3.18 2.89 -2.66
C ASN A 299 4.48 3.18 -3.39
N PHE A 300 5.55 2.51 -2.99
CA PHE A 300 6.90 2.75 -3.51
C PHE A 300 7.27 1.71 -4.55
N PHE A 301 7.71 2.18 -5.71
CA PHE A 301 8.09 1.35 -6.85
C PHE A 301 9.20 2.01 -7.67
N ASN A 302 9.60 1.38 -8.77
CA ASN A 302 10.45 2.00 -9.78
C ASN A 302 9.79 1.95 -11.16
N LEU A 303 10.27 2.79 -12.08
CA LEU A 303 9.69 2.86 -13.41
C LEU A 303 9.80 1.52 -14.18
N ASP A 304 10.78 0.67 -13.87
CA ASP A 304 10.89 -0.69 -14.45
C ASP A 304 9.67 -1.54 -14.10
N GLY A 305 9.32 -1.57 -12.81
CA GLY A 305 8.14 -2.27 -12.33
C GLY A 305 6.87 -1.66 -12.91
N PHE A 306 6.75 -0.34 -12.89
CA PHE A 306 5.58 0.37 -13.39
C PHE A 306 5.30 0.12 -14.87
N TYR A 307 6.31 0.24 -15.74
CA TYR A 307 6.12 -0.02 -17.18
C TYR A 307 5.87 -1.50 -17.48
N ALA A 308 6.55 -2.41 -16.80
CA ALA A 308 6.28 -3.84 -16.93
C ALA A 308 4.82 -4.17 -16.54
N ASP A 309 4.35 -3.52 -15.49
CA ASP A 309 3.00 -3.67 -14.98
C ASP A 309 1.95 -3.08 -15.93
N MET A 310 2.32 -2.04 -16.68
CA MET A 310 1.55 -1.51 -17.81
C MET A 310 1.62 -2.36 -19.08
N GLY A 311 2.34 -3.50 -19.05
CA GLY A 311 2.43 -4.45 -20.15
C GLY A 311 3.54 -4.16 -21.17
N PHE A 312 4.52 -3.31 -20.85
CA PHE A 312 5.70 -3.08 -21.68
C PHE A 312 6.82 -4.06 -21.36
N THR A 313 7.53 -4.54 -22.39
CA THR A 313 8.75 -5.33 -22.17
C THR A 313 9.96 -4.43 -21.99
N LYS A 314 11.05 -4.97 -21.44
CA LYS A 314 12.33 -4.29 -21.30
C LYS A 314 12.86 -3.74 -22.64
N GLU A 315 12.71 -4.52 -23.71
CA GLU A 315 13.14 -4.16 -25.06
C GLU A 315 12.33 -2.99 -25.61
N GLU A 316 11.02 -2.97 -25.35
CA GLU A 316 10.15 -1.87 -25.76
C GLU A 316 10.48 -0.59 -24.99
N ILE A 317 10.72 -0.71 -23.68
CA ILE A 317 11.20 0.41 -22.85
C ILE A 317 12.49 0.98 -23.42
N LYS A 318 13.46 0.13 -23.75
CA LYS A 318 14.75 0.55 -24.28
C LYS A 318 14.66 1.16 -25.69
N ALA A 319 13.73 0.68 -26.51
CA ALA A 319 13.53 1.21 -27.86
C ALA A 319 12.96 2.63 -27.84
N GLU A 320 11.98 2.89 -26.97
CA GLU A 320 11.30 4.18 -26.86
C GLU A 320 12.10 5.18 -25.99
N LEU A 321 12.84 4.68 -24.99
CA LEU A 321 13.73 5.46 -24.14
C LEU A 321 15.17 4.91 -24.22
N PRO A 322 15.94 5.26 -25.27
CA PRO A 322 17.30 4.75 -25.45
C PRO A 322 18.25 5.04 -24.29
N ASP A 323 18.06 6.17 -23.61
CA ASP A 323 18.89 6.61 -22.47
C ASP A 323 18.36 6.10 -21.11
N TYR A 324 17.30 5.29 -21.12
CA TYR A 324 16.73 4.74 -19.90
C TYR A 324 17.73 3.83 -19.17
N VAL A 325 17.85 4.06 -17.86
CA VAL A 325 18.71 3.31 -16.94
C VAL A 325 17.84 2.33 -16.17
N PHE A 326 18.05 1.04 -16.43
CA PHE A 326 17.36 -0.04 -15.72
C PHE A 326 18.00 -0.29 -14.36
N SER A 327 17.17 -0.66 -13.39
CA SER A 327 17.61 -1.20 -12.11
C SER A 327 18.28 -2.55 -12.28
N THR A 328 19.25 -2.84 -11.43
CA THR A 328 20.10 -4.03 -11.55
C THR A 328 20.21 -4.78 -10.24
N TYR A 329 20.56 -6.06 -10.34
CA TYR A 329 20.95 -6.92 -9.24
C TYR A 329 22.28 -7.59 -9.59
N ALA A 330 23.30 -7.36 -8.77
CA ALA A 330 24.59 -8.02 -8.90
C ALA A 330 25.24 -8.12 -7.52
N ASP A 331 25.88 -9.25 -7.23
CA ASP A 331 26.68 -9.45 -6.01
C ASP A 331 25.92 -9.13 -4.70
N GLY A 332 24.64 -9.50 -4.63
CA GLY A 332 23.80 -9.24 -3.46
C GLY A 332 23.30 -7.79 -3.35
N VAL A 333 23.63 -6.92 -4.30
CA VAL A 333 23.22 -5.51 -4.32
C VAL A 333 22.16 -5.30 -5.37
N VAL A 334 20.99 -4.83 -4.94
CA VAL A 334 19.96 -4.28 -5.83
C VAL A 334 20.18 -2.76 -5.94
N ASN A 335 20.43 -2.27 -7.15
CA ASN A 335 20.45 -0.85 -7.45
C ASN A 335 19.14 -0.48 -8.12
N VAL A 336 18.33 0.37 -7.48
CA VAL A 336 17.06 0.83 -7.99
C VAL A 336 17.25 2.22 -8.61
N ALA A 337 17.23 2.30 -9.94
CA ALA A 337 17.67 3.50 -10.67
C ALA A 337 16.59 4.58 -10.83
N THR A 338 15.32 4.23 -10.65
CA THR A 338 14.19 5.09 -11.06
C THR A 338 13.05 5.05 -10.04
N CYS A 339 13.35 5.29 -8.75
CA CYS A 339 12.36 5.25 -7.68
C CYS A 339 11.25 6.29 -7.90
N ARG A 340 10.00 5.84 -7.84
CA ARG A 340 8.79 6.66 -7.93
C ARG A 340 7.78 6.16 -6.92
N PHE A 341 6.73 6.93 -6.72
CA PHE A 341 5.63 6.52 -5.87
C PHE A 341 4.30 6.87 -6.48
N ASN A 342 3.26 6.19 -6.00
CA ASN A 342 1.88 6.55 -6.27
C ASN A 342 1.08 6.50 -4.98
N MET A 343 -0.15 6.96 -5.09
CA MET A 343 -1.12 6.99 -4.01
C MET A 343 -2.23 6.04 -4.42
N PRO A 344 -2.96 5.42 -3.47
CA PRO A 344 -4.10 4.55 -3.80
C PRO A 344 -5.06 5.20 -4.81
N SER A 345 -5.24 6.52 -4.73
CA SER A 345 -6.11 7.27 -5.63
C SER A 345 -5.60 7.53 -7.04
N ALA A 346 -4.35 7.20 -7.34
CA ALA A 346 -3.67 7.53 -8.59
C ALA A 346 -2.66 6.44 -8.97
N LEU A 347 -3.08 5.16 -8.93
CA LEU A 347 -2.17 4.04 -9.21
C LEU A 347 -1.60 4.04 -10.64
N ASP A 348 -2.27 4.70 -11.58
CA ASP A 348 -1.85 4.90 -12.97
C ASP A 348 -0.83 6.03 -13.16
N LYS A 349 -0.39 6.66 -12.06
CA LYS A 349 0.57 7.76 -12.06
C LYS A 349 1.88 7.36 -11.42
N ALA A 350 2.95 8.06 -11.83
CA ALA A 350 4.25 7.98 -11.19
C ALA A 350 4.67 9.39 -10.73
N TYR A 351 4.73 9.58 -9.43
CA TYR A 351 5.08 10.85 -8.81
C TYR A 351 6.55 10.87 -8.39
N SER A 352 7.09 12.09 -8.33
CA SER A 352 8.38 12.40 -7.72
C SER A 352 8.23 13.55 -6.73
N TRP A 353 9.16 13.63 -5.79
CA TRP A 353 9.21 14.77 -4.88
C TRP A 353 9.75 16.02 -5.59
N THR A 354 9.45 17.17 -5.00
CA THR A 354 10.19 18.39 -5.29
C THR A 354 10.75 18.99 -4.01
N VAL A 355 11.96 19.54 -4.13
CA VAL A 355 12.65 20.26 -3.05
C VAL A 355 12.90 21.67 -3.55
N SER A 356 12.42 22.67 -2.81
CA SER A 356 12.46 24.08 -3.23
C SER A 356 11.88 24.34 -4.63
N GLY A 357 10.84 23.59 -5.01
CA GLY A 357 10.15 23.71 -6.29
C GLY A 357 10.86 23.06 -7.48
N VAL A 358 11.94 22.31 -7.23
CA VAL A 358 12.67 21.56 -8.27
C VAL A 358 12.45 20.06 -8.05
N SER A 359 12.09 19.32 -9.10
CA SER A 359 11.97 17.86 -9.02
C SER A 359 13.30 17.23 -8.62
N VAL A 360 13.24 16.26 -7.72
CA VAL A 360 14.40 15.44 -7.31
C VAL A 360 14.35 14.04 -7.92
N ALA A 361 13.59 13.86 -9.01
CA ALA A 361 13.40 12.59 -9.70
C ALA A 361 14.72 11.86 -10.04
N ASP A 362 15.78 12.58 -10.38
CA ASP A 362 17.10 12.03 -10.72
C ASP A 362 17.89 11.57 -9.48
N LYS A 363 17.52 12.06 -8.30
CA LYS A 363 18.10 11.66 -7.00
C LYS A 363 17.31 10.55 -6.33
N MET A 364 16.12 10.23 -6.83
CA MET A 364 15.29 9.15 -6.32
C MET A 364 15.84 7.81 -6.82
N VAL A 365 16.95 7.40 -6.23
CA VAL A 365 17.67 6.14 -6.48
C VAL A 365 17.85 5.42 -5.15
N ALA A 366 17.56 4.12 -5.11
CA ALA A 366 17.71 3.32 -3.90
C ALA A 366 18.80 2.27 -4.08
N LYS A 367 19.37 1.82 -2.97
CA LYS A 367 20.29 0.70 -2.94
C LYS A 367 19.93 -0.23 -1.79
N ILE A 368 19.81 -1.52 -2.11
CA ILE A 368 19.46 -2.56 -1.15
C ILE A 368 20.59 -3.59 -1.19
N THR A 369 21.42 -3.60 -0.15
CA THR A 369 22.54 -4.54 -0.03
C THR A 369 22.11 -5.72 0.83
N ILE A 370 21.80 -6.85 0.21
CA ILE A 370 21.22 -8.02 0.86
C ILE A 370 22.30 -8.85 1.54
N ASN A 371 22.15 -9.02 2.85
CA ASN A 371 22.91 -9.91 3.71
C ASN A 371 22.05 -11.15 3.98
N LYS A 372 22.23 -12.19 3.16
CA LYS A 372 21.55 -13.48 3.35
C LYS A 372 21.83 -13.99 4.76
N LEU A 373 20.81 -14.53 5.44
CA LEU A 373 21.02 -15.31 6.66
C LEU A 373 22.05 -16.38 6.32
N ALA A 374 23.05 -16.56 7.17
CA ALA A 374 23.97 -17.68 7.06
C ALA A 374 23.16 -18.97 7.28
N GLY A 375 22.49 -19.43 6.22
CA GLY A 375 22.10 -20.82 6.13
C GLY A 375 23.38 -21.60 6.28
N VAL A 376 23.37 -22.61 7.14
CA VAL A 376 24.29 -23.73 7.00
C VAL A 376 24.12 -24.14 5.53
N ASP A 377 25.02 -23.67 4.66
CA ASP A 377 25.26 -24.33 3.39
C ASP A 377 25.32 -25.78 3.80
N ASN A 378 24.43 -26.60 3.21
CA ASN A 378 24.52 -28.04 3.37
C ASN A 378 26.00 -28.35 3.33
N VAL A 379 26.57 -28.71 4.49
CA VAL A 379 27.87 -29.33 4.54
C VAL A 379 27.70 -30.40 3.49
N ALA A 380 28.44 -30.29 2.38
CA ALA A 380 28.50 -31.38 1.44
C ALA A 380 28.90 -32.56 2.33
N ILE A 381 27.93 -33.41 2.67
CA ILE A 381 28.20 -34.61 3.44
C ILE A 381 28.92 -35.47 2.43
N ASP A 382 30.23 -35.28 2.42
CA ASP A 382 31.16 -36.15 1.76
C ASP A 382 30.84 -37.55 2.28
N ASN A 383 30.35 -38.36 1.35
CA ASN A 383 30.13 -39.80 1.42
C ASN A 383 29.36 -40.36 2.63
N ASP A 384 28.02 -40.22 2.61
CA ASP A 384 27.11 -41.15 3.32
C ASP A 384 27.40 -42.65 3.00
N ALA A 385 28.11 -42.93 1.90
CA ALA A 385 28.56 -44.28 1.53
C ALA A 385 29.66 -44.85 2.45
N ASP A 386 30.47 -43.99 3.08
CA ASP A 386 31.62 -44.39 3.93
C ASP A 386 31.28 -44.33 5.43
N ALA A 387 30.11 -43.79 5.79
CA ALA A 387 29.65 -43.73 7.17
C ALA A 387 29.36 -45.15 7.75
N PRO A 388 29.60 -45.38 9.05
CA PRO A 388 29.29 -46.65 9.70
C PRO A 388 27.82 -47.02 9.55
N VAL A 389 27.55 -48.30 9.29
CA VAL A 389 26.20 -48.84 9.21
C VAL A 389 25.71 -49.21 10.61
N GLU A 390 24.54 -48.70 10.99
CA GLU A 390 23.85 -49.04 12.23
C GLU A 390 22.46 -49.62 11.92
N PHE A 391 22.01 -50.61 12.71
CA PHE A 391 20.68 -51.19 12.58
C PHE A 391 19.83 -50.95 13.82
N PHE A 392 18.54 -50.75 13.63
CA PHE A 392 17.56 -50.55 14.69
C PHE A 392 16.32 -51.41 14.45
N ASN A 393 15.64 -51.82 15.53
CA ASN A 393 14.31 -52.43 15.42
C ASN A 393 13.23 -51.36 15.13
N LEU A 394 11.99 -51.77 14.89
CA LEU A 394 10.88 -50.84 14.57
C LEU A 394 10.48 -49.93 15.74
N GLN A 395 11.00 -50.16 16.94
CA GLN A 395 10.80 -49.35 18.14
C GLN A 395 11.98 -48.40 18.39
N GLY A 396 12.97 -48.35 17.48
CA GLY A 396 14.13 -47.45 17.58
C GLY A 396 15.25 -47.96 18.49
N VAL A 397 15.24 -49.22 18.91
CA VAL A 397 16.33 -49.83 19.70
C VAL A 397 17.42 -50.36 18.78
N ARG A 398 18.68 -50.02 19.05
CA ARG A 398 19.86 -50.46 18.29
C ARG A 398 20.02 -51.99 18.34
N VAL A 399 20.39 -52.59 17.21
CA VAL A 399 20.60 -54.02 17.02
C VAL A 399 21.95 -54.22 16.34
N ASP A 400 22.93 -54.81 17.02
CA ASP A 400 24.28 -54.91 16.47
C ASP A 400 24.43 -56.05 15.43
N ASN A 401 23.68 -57.15 15.57
CA ASN A 401 23.69 -58.28 14.65
C ASN A 401 22.25 -58.73 14.35
N PRO A 402 21.57 -58.10 13.37
CA PRO A 402 20.20 -58.46 13.06
C PRO A 402 20.14 -59.83 12.33
N GLU A 403 19.22 -60.69 12.76
CA GLU A 403 19.02 -62.02 12.17
C GLU A 403 18.44 -61.95 10.75
N ALA A 404 18.87 -62.87 9.87
CA ALA A 404 18.33 -63.00 8.52
C ALA A 404 16.81 -63.25 8.55
N GLY A 405 16.08 -62.56 7.67
CA GLY A 405 14.61 -62.58 7.61
C GLY A 405 13.92 -61.53 8.49
N ARG A 406 14.65 -60.76 9.31
CA ARG A 406 14.07 -59.73 10.20
C ARG A 406 14.00 -58.35 9.53
N LEU A 407 12.88 -57.65 9.72
CA LEU A 407 12.72 -56.26 9.29
C LEU A 407 13.43 -55.31 10.27
N VAL A 408 14.33 -54.50 9.75
CA VAL A 408 15.15 -53.53 10.50
C VAL A 408 15.18 -52.18 9.81
N ILE A 409 15.56 -51.15 10.56
CA ILE A 409 15.89 -49.82 10.07
C ILE A 409 17.41 -49.74 9.96
N LYS A 410 17.94 -49.63 8.74
CA LYS A 410 19.37 -49.39 8.47
C LYS A 410 19.61 -47.88 8.39
N ARG A 411 20.52 -47.37 9.22
CA ARG A 411 21.06 -46.01 9.14
C ARG A 411 22.50 -46.06 8.65
N GLN A 412 22.83 -45.21 7.70
CA GLN A 412 24.20 -45.01 7.22
C GLN A 412 24.39 -43.51 6.94
N GLY A 413 25.18 -42.85 7.77
CA GLY A 413 25.29 -41.39 7.75
C GLY A 413 23.96 -40.70 8.02
N SER A 414 23.51 -39.85 7.09
CA SER A 414 22.21 -39.17 7.12
C SER A 414 21.06 -40.02 6.54
N LYS A 415 21.37 -41.13 5.84
CA LYS A 415 20.39 -41.96 5.15
C LYS A 415 19.81 -43.04 6.05
N VAL A 416 18.48 -43.12 6.09
CA VAL A 416 17.74 -44.13 6.87
C VAL A 416 16.79 -44.89 5.95
N THR A 417 16.84 -46.24 5.99
CA THR A 417 16.02 -47.11 5.13
C THR A 417 15.47 -48.31 5.91
N LYS A 418 14.22 -48.70 5.64
CA LYS A 418 13.64 -49.95 6.16
C LYS A 418 13.99 -51.10 5.24
N MET A 419 14.58 -52.17 5.76
CA MET A 419 14.97 -53.34 4.96
C MET A 419 14.83 -54.65 5.74
N VAL A 420 14.62 -55.74 5.01
CA VAL A 420 14.71 -57.10 5.57
C VAL A 420 16.15 -57.58 5.41
N VAL A 421 16.76 -58.03 6.50
CA VAL A 421 18.12 -58.60 6.48
C VAL A 421 18.09 -59.89 5.66
N ARG A 422 18.95 -59.99 4.65
CA ARG A 422 19.03 -61.15 3.76
C ARG A 422 20.07 -62.15 4.23
#